data_AF-A0A928H6T8-F1
#
_entry.id   AF-A0A928H6T8-F1
#
_cell.length_a   1.000
_cell.length_b   1.000
_cell.length_c   1.000
_cell.angle_alpha   90.00
_cell.angle_beta   90.00
_cell.angle_gamma   90.00
#
_symmetry.space_group_name_H-M   'P 1'
#
loop_
_entity.id
_entity.type
_entity.pdbx_description
1 polymer ?
#
loop_
_entity_poly.entity_id
_entity_poly.type
_entity_poly.pdbx_seq_one_letter_code
_entity_poly.pdbx_strand_id
1 'polypeptide(L)'
;LIKHGNALVADDLTCIRKDVANNVLYASASPATRNYMEIRGIGIIHVPSVFGVTAVREEKRLDLVITFKHMEDVNGELDRAGEDRLVCDILGVKVAEVMIPVSAGRDLVNLVETAAQQHKLRAAGCDAAKELDEQLKRRALA
;
A
#
# COMPACT_ATOMS: atom_id res chain seq x y z
N LEU A 1 -3.02 10.27 4.90
CA LEU A 1 -1.62 9.95 4.54
C LEU A 1 -0.69 11.14 4.69
N ILE A 2 -0.72 12.15 3.80
CA ILE A 2 0.24 13.29 3.87
C ILE A 2 0.12 14.06 5.21
N LYS A 3 -1.10 14.40 5.62
CA LYS A 3 -1.35 15.02 6.93
C LYS A 3 -0.91 14.18 8.14
N HIS A 4 -0.73 12.87 7.96
CA HIS A 4 -0.25 11.93 8.99
C HIS A 4 1.28 11.75 8.93
N GLY A 5 1.99 12.57 8.16
CA GLY A 5 3.47 12.56 8.08
C GLY A 5 4.05 11.65 7.00
N ASN A 6 3.21 11.05 6.14
CA ASN A 6 3.69 10.30 4.97
C ASN A 6 4.05 11.25 3.82
N ALA A 7 4.85 10.76 2.87
CA ALA A 7 5.28 11.53 1.71
C ALA A 7 4.64 11.03 0.41
N LEU A 8 4.24 11.98 -0.44
CA LEU A 8 3.82 11.72 -1.82
C LEU A 8 5.04 11.39 -2.69
N VAL A 9 4.91 10.39 -3.55
CA VAL A 9 5.90 10.10 -4.59
C VAL A 9 5.35 10.53 -5.95
N ALA A 10 4.12 10.12 -6.26
CA ALA A 10 3.41 10.43 -7.49
C ALA A 10 1.90 10.42 -7.23
N ASP A 11 1.17 11.18 -8.05
CA ASP A 11 -0.30 11.17 -8.14
C ASP A 11 -0.69 10.94 -9.62
N ASP A 12 -1.80 10.23 -9.83
CA ASP A 12 -2.32 9.73 -11.12
C ASP A 12 -1.35 8.86 -11.96
N LEU A 13 -0.28 9.46 -12.48
CA LEU A 13 0.70 8.79 -13.34
C LEU A 13 1.98 8.48 -12.57
N THR A 14 2.23 7.20 -12.36
CA THR A 14 3.42 6.69 -11.68
C THR A 14 4.37 6.02 -12.68
N CYS A 15 5.63 6.43 -12.67
CA CYS A 15 6.70 5.80 -13.45
C CYS A 15 7.38 4.71 -12.61
N ILE A 16 7.37 3.47 -13.11
CA ILE A 16 8.02 2.33 -12.46
C ILE A 16 9.28 1.93 -13.23
N ARG A 17 10.38 1.75 -12.51
CA ARG A 17 11.65 1.20 -13.03
C ARG A 17 12.04 -0.04 -12.22
N LYS A 18 12.54 -1.05 -12.93
CA LYS A 18 13.15 -2.23 -12.31
C LYS A 18 14.65 -2.03 -12.15
N ASP A 19 15.15 -2.24 -10.93
CA ASP A 19 16.56 -2.52 -10.71
C ASP A 19 16.78 -4.02 -10.96
N VAL A 20 17.45 -4.32 -12.06
CA VAL A 20 17.68 -5.69 -12.54
C VAL A 20 18.62 -6.45 -11.60
N ALA A 21 19.60 -5.78 -11.00
CA ALA A 21 20.60 -6.45 -10.16
C ALA A 21 19.99 -6.99 -8.87
N ASN A 22 19.11 -6.20 -8.25
CA ASN A 22 18.49 -6.54 -6.97
C ASN A 22 17.07 -7.12 -7.12
N ASN A 23 16.55 -7.17 -8.36
CA ASN A 23 15.18 -7.58 -8.67
C ASN A 23 14.12 -6.83 -7.84
N VAL A 24 14.29 -5.51 -7.69
CA VAL A 24 13.39 -4.62 -6.96
C VAL A 24 12.81 -3.54 -7.88
N LEU A 25 11.67 -2.97 -7.48
CA LEU A 25 11.01 -1.91 -8.22
C LEU A 25 11.15 -0.57 -7.49
N TYR A 26 11.34 0.49 -8.26
CA TYR A 26 11.33 1.87 -7.82
C TYR A 26 10.24 2.65 -8.54
N ALA A 27 9.49 3.43 -7.79
CA ALA A 27 8.41 4.29 -8.25
C ALA A 27 8.83 5.76 -8.15
N SER A 28 8.41 6.56 -9.13
CA SER A 28 8.64 8.01 -9.20
C SER A 28 7.48 8.68 -9.93
N ALA A 29 7.34 10.00 -9.77
CA ALA A 29 6.41 10.78 -10.60
C ALA A 29 6.99 11.04 -12.00
N SER A 30 6.07 11.19 -12.97
CA SER A 30 6.43 11.79 -14.25
C SER A 30 6.94 13.22 -14.05
N PRO A 31 7.83 13.74 -14.93
CA PRO A 31 8.26 15.14 -14.84
C PRO A 31 7.12 16.15 -14.89
N ALA A 32 6.02 15.83 -15.60
CA ALA A 32 4.88 16.71 -15.77
C ALA A 32 4.01 16.85 -14.50
N THR A 33 3.90 15.79 -13.70
CA THR A 33 3.03 15.75 -12.51
C THR A 33 3.79 15.76 -11.18
N ARG A 34 5.13 15.88 -11.22
CA ARG A 34 5.99 15.86 -10.03
C ARG A 34 5.54 16.90 -9.00
N ASN A 35 5.32 16.45 -7.77
CA ASN A 35 4.92 17.26 -6.62
C ASN A 35 3.52 17.88 -6.69
N TYR A 36 2.75 17.63 -7.75
CA TYR A 36 1.38 18.08 -7.88
C TYR A 36 0.40 16.95 -7.54
N MET A 37 -0.79 17.32 -7.08
CA MET A 37 -1.88 16.41 -6.79
C MET A 37 -3.21 17.07 -7.16
N GLU A 38 -4.13 16.33 -7.78
CA GLU A 38 -5.49 16.79 -8.01
C GLU A 38 -6.38 16.43 -6.82
N ILE A 39 -7.07 17.42 -6.25
CA ILE A 39 -8.09 17.18 -5.25
C ILE A 39 -9.44 17.59 -5.81
N ARG A 40 -10.33 16.61 -6.03
CA ARG A 40 -11.70 16.86 -6.51
C ARG A 40 -12.41 17.88 -5.62
N GLY A 41 -12.97 18.91 -6.24
CA GLY A 41 -13.67 20.01 -5.55
C GLY A 41 -12.76 21.14 -5.05
N ILE A 42 -11.43 20.98 -5.10
CA ILE A 42 -10.46 22.03 -4.76
C ILE A 42 -9.64 22.44 -5.99
N GLY A 43 -9.20 21.45 -6.79
CA GLY A 43 -8.32 21.64 -7.94
C GLY A 43 -6.91 21.08 -7.70
N ILE A 44 -5.96 21.52 -8.52
CA ILE A 44 -4.57 21.06 -8.46
C ILE A 44 -3.82 21.83 -7.37
N ILE A 45 -3.09 21.11 -6.52
CA ILE A 45 -2.23 21.69 -5.49
C ILE A 45 -0.77 21.34 -5.71
N HIS A 46 0.14 22.22 -5.29
CA HIS A 46 1.56 21.90 -5.17
C HIS A 46 1.88 21.45 -3.74
N VAL A 47 2.13 20.15 -3.56
CA VAL A 47 2.23 19.50 -2.23
C VAL A 47 3.33 20.09 -1.34
N PRO A 48 4.57 20.34 -1.82
CA PRO A 48 5.62 20.93 -1.00
C PRO A 48 5.29 22.34 -0.47
N SER A 49 4.55 23.14 -1.23
CA SER A 49 4.15 24.49 -0.79
C SER A 49 3.11 24.43 0.33
N VAL A 50 2.26 23.40 0.36
CA VAL A 50 1.18 23.26 1.34
C VAL A 50 1.64 22.51 2.59
N PHE A 51 2.43 21.44 2.42
CA PHE A 51 2.77 20.50 3.48
C PHE A 51 4.28 20.45 3.81
N GLY A 52 5.09 21.26 3.12
CA GLY A 52 6.53 21.31 3.30
C GLY A 52 7.30 20.28 2.46
N VAL A 53 8.60 20.51 2.30
CA VAL A 53 9.49 19.68 1.47
C VAL A 53 9.58 18.23 1.93
N THR A 54 9.31 17.96 3.20
CA THR A 54 9.33 16.60 3.77
C THR A 54 8.12 15.76 3.35
N ALA A 55 7.07 16.38 2.81
CA ALA A 55 5.85 15.73 2.34
C ALA A 55 5.99 15.10 0.94
N VAL A 56 7.14 15.19 0.29
CA VAL A 56 7.40 14.58 -1.03
C VAL A 56 8.67 13.74 -1.05
N ARG A 57 8.73 12.75 -1.94
CA ARG A 57 9.94 11.98 -2.28
C ARG A 57 10.03 11.85 -3.79
N GLU A 58 11.23 12.00 -4.34
CA GLU A 58 11.43 11.88 -5.79
C GLU A 58 11.30 10.44 -6.30
N GLU A 59 11.80 9.49 -5.51
CA GLU A 59 11.76 8.07 -5.81
C GLU A 59 11.53 7.28 -4.53
N LYS A 60 10.82 6.15 -4.63
CA LYS A 60 10.63 5.20 -3.52
C LYS A 60 10.55 3.77 -4.03
N ARG A 61 11.19 2.85 -3.33
CA ARG A 61 11.04 1.40 -3.57
C ARG A 61 9.58 0.96 -3.38
N LEU A 62 9.07 0.15 -4.29
CA LEU A 62 7.72 -0.42 -4.24
C LEU A 62 7.77 -1.81 -3.60
N ASP A 63 7.20 -1.91 -2.38
CA ASP A 63 7.21 -3.14 -1.58
C ASP A 63 5.81 -3.76 -1.40
N LEU A 64 4.75 -2.94 -1.52
CA LEU A 64 3.36 -3.31 -1.29
C LEU A 64 2.45 -2.59 -2.27
N VAL A 65 1.53 -3.31 -2.88
CA VAL A 65 0.39 -2.78 -3.64
C VAL A 65 -0.85 -2.88 -2.77
N ILE A 66 -1.60 -1.80 -2.65
CA ILE A 66 -2.91 -1.80 -2.00
C ILE A 66 -3.96 -1.49 -3.04
N THR A 67 -4.84 -2.45 -3.29
CA THR A 67 -5.90 -2.33 -4.30
C THR A 67 -7.23 -2.12 -3.60
N PHE A 68 -7.87 -1.00 -3.92
CA PHE A 68 -9.22 -0.70 -3.46
C PHE A 68 -10.26 -1.29 -4.40
N LYS A 69 -11.24 -2.02 -3.87
CA LYS A 69 -12.37 -2.57 -4.64
C LYS A 69 -13.70 -2.28 -3.97
N HIS A 70 -14.79 -2.25 -4.73
CA HIS A 70 -16.12 -2.20 -4.11
C HIS A 70 -16.40 -3.50 -3.37
N MET A 71 -17.14 -3.42 -2.26
CA MET A 71 -17.41 -4.58 -1.41
C MET A 71 -18.08 -5.75 -2.18
N GLU A 72 -18.91 -5.43 -3.16
CA GLU A 72 -19.60 -6.41 -4.00
C GLU A 72 -18.64 -7.23 -4.88
N ASP A 73 -17.53 -6.62 -5.32
CA ASP A 73 -16.52 -7.26 -6.17
C ASP A 73 -15.55 -8.16 -5.40
N VAL A 74 -15.48 -7.98 -4.07
CA VAL A 74 -14.47 -8.62 -3.22
C VAL A 74 -14.84 -10.06 -2.88
N ASN A 75 -16.13 -10.36 -2.79
CA ASN A 75 -16.62 -11.69 -2.39
C ASN A 75 -16.20 -12.80 -3.38
N GLY A 76 -16.10 -12.51 -4.68
CA GLY A 76 -15.72 -13.52 -5.68
C GLY A 76 -14.23 -13.85 -5.75
N GLU A 77 -13.36 -12.95 -5.26
CA GLU A 77 -11.90 -13.10 -5.35
C GLU A 77 -11.27 -13.53 -4.02
N LEU A 78 -11.77 -13.05 -2.87
CA LEU A 78 -11.30 -13.53 -1.57
C LEU A 78 -11.61 -15.01 -1.35
N ASP A 79 -12.79 -15.48 -1.78
CA ASP A 79 -13.18 -16.89 -1.71
C ASP A 79 -12.27 -17.80 -2.57
N ARG A 80 -11.57 -17.24 -3.57
CA ARG A 80 -10.62 -17.99 -4.41
C ARG A 80 -9.17 -17.90 -3.93
N ALA A 81 -8.82 -16.84 -3.19
CA ALA A 81 -7.47 -16.63 -2.69
C ALA A 81 -7.16 -17.50 -1.45
N GLY A 82 -8.15 -17.92 -0.67
CA GLY A 82 -7.93 -18.78 0.51
C GLY A 82 -6.89 -18.20 1.49
N GLU A 83 -5.95 -19.03 1.96
CA GLU A 83 -4.78 -18.62 2.78
C GLU A 83 -3.63 -18.00 1.97
N ASP A 84 -3.71 -18.01 0.62
CA ASP A 84 -2.65 -17.52 -0.25
C ASP A 84 -2.68 -15.99 -0.36
N ARG A 85 -1.49 -15.40 -0.23
CA ARG A 85 -1.31 -13.96 -0.30
C ARG A 85 -1.38 -13.49 -1.75
N LEU A 86 -2.19 -12.47 -2.01
CA LEU A 86 -2.27 -11.82 -3.31
C LEU A 86 -0.90 -11.24 -3.70
N VAL A 87 -0.56 -11.34 -4.98
CA VAL A 87 0.65 -10.78 -5.55
C VAL A 87 0.32 -10.07 -6.86
N CYS A 88 0.95 -8.91 -7.05
CA CYS A 88 0.89 -8.15 -8.28
C CYS A 88 2.21 -8.32 -9.05
N ASP A 89 2.16 -8.74 -10.31
CA ASP A 89 3.35 -8.78 -11.17
C ASP A 89 3.54 -7.44 -11.88
N ILE A 90 4.67 -6.80 -11.63
CA ILE A 90 5.04 -5.54 -12.28
C ILE A 90 6.46 -5.70 -12.84
N LEU A 91 6.60 -5.61 -14.17
CA LEU A 91 7.88 -5.80 -14.88
C LEU A 91 8.57 -7.15 -14.51
N GLY A 92 7.79 -8.21 -14.30
CA GLY A 92 8.29 -9.52 -13.90
C GLY A 92 8.81 -9.58 -12.47
N VAL A 93 8.46 -8.61 -11.62
CA VAL A 93 8.71 -8.63 -10.18
C VAL A 93 7.37 -8.82 -9.48
N LYS A 94 7.27 -9.86 -8.65
CA LYS A 94 6.10 -10.11 -7.81
C LYS A 94 6.15 -9.23 -6.56
N VAL A 95 5.21 -8.32 -6.43
CA VAL A 95 5.02 -7.44 -5.29
C VAL A 95 3.86 -7.97 -4.44
N ALA A 96 3.99 -7.92 -3.12
CA ALA A 96 2.88 -8.28 -2.24
C ALA A 96 1.69 -7.35 -2.50
N GLU A 97 0.48 -7.91 -2.55
CA GLU A 97 -0.74 -7.16 -2.75
C GLU A 97 -1.70 -7.36 -1.56
N VAL A 98 -2.37 -6.27 -1.17
CA VAL A 98 -3.45 -6.28 -0.19
C VAL A 98 -4.68 -5.66 -0.84
N MET A 99 -5.78 -6.40 -0.85
CA MET A 99 -7.06 -5.89 -1.32
C MET A 99 -7.87 -5.35 -0.15
N ILE A 100 -8.32 -4.10 -0.27
CA ILE A 100 -9.15 -3.44 0.75
C ILE A 100 -10.52 -3.14 0.14
N PRO A 101 -11.60 -3.76 0.65
CA PRO A 101 -12.95 -3.38 0.25
C PRO A 101 -13.27 -1.96 0.74
N VAL A 102 -13.77 -1.15 -0.17
CA VAL A 102 -14.24 0.21 0.06
C VAL A 102 -15.75 0.20 0.26
N SER A 103 -16.18 0.75 1.39
CA SER A 103 -17.56 1.05 1.71
C SER A 103 -17.63 2.42 2.37
N ALA A 104 -18.78 3.10 2.27
CA ALA A 104 -18.97 4.38 2.96
C ALA A 104 -18.69 4.23 4.47
N GLY A 105 -18.05 5.24 5.07
CA GLY A 105 -17.74 5.29 6.51
C GLY A 105 -16.45 4.59 6.95
N ARG A 106 -15.70 3.93 6.05
CA ARG A 106 -14.38 3.38 6.40
C ARG A 106 -13.29 4.44 6.33
N ASP A 107 -12.44 4.47 7.36
CA ASP A 107 -11.21 5.27 7.34
C ASP A 107 -10.14 4.57 6.50
N LEU A 108 -10.10 4.93 5.22
CA LEU A 108 -9.12 4.38 4.27
C LEU A 108 -7.69 4.75 4.64
N VAL A 109 -7.47 5.89 5.31
CA VAL A 109 -6.11 6.30 5.70
C VAL A 109 -5.58 5.35 6.76
N ASN A 110 -6.35 5.11 7.81
CA ASN A 110 -5.93 4.19 8.88
C ASN A 110 -5.76 2.75 8.36
N LEU A 111 -6.64 2.31 7.44
CA LEU A 111 -6.54 0.99 6.82
C LEU A 111 -5.24 0.83 6.01
N VAL A 112 -4.89 1.82 5.18
CA VAL A 112 -3.64 1.82 4.41
C VAL A 112 -2.42 1.83 5.33
N GLU A 113 -2.41 2.67 6.36
CA GLU A 113 -1.29 2.77 7.31
C GLU A 113 -1.10 1.46 8.08
N THR A 114 -2.19 0.86 8.55
CA THR A 114 -2.17 -0.44 9.25
C THR A 114 -1.67 -1.55 8.33
N ALA A 115 -2.15 -1.62 7.08
CA ALA A 115 -1.70 -2.61 6.11
C ALA A 115 -0.19 -2.46 5.81
N ALA A 116 0.30 -1.24 5.63
CA ALA A 116 1.71 -0.96 5.39
C ALA A 116 2.59 -1.32 6.61
N GLN A 117 2.14 -1.03 7.84
CA GLN A 117 2.84 -1.42 9.07
C GLN A 117 2.87 -2.94 9.23
N GLN A 118 1.74 -3.62 9.01
CA GLN A 118 1.66 -5.07 9.09
C GLN A 118 2.57 -5.75 8.06
N HIS A 119 2.65 -5.21 6.84
CA HIS A 119 3.58 -5.69 5.84
C HIS A 119 5.05 -5.58 6.30
N LYS A 120 5.43 -4.45 6.91
CA LYS A 120 6.78 -4.26 7.48
C LYS A 120 7.08 -5.25 8.61
N LEU A 121 6.13 -5.47 9.52
CA LEU A 121 6.27 -6.43 10.63
C LEU A 121 6.47 -7.84 10.10
N ARG A 122 5.69 -8.25 9.10
CA ARG A 122 5.85 -9.55 8.44
C ARG A 122 7.19 -9.70 7.75
N ALA A 123 7.66 -8.65 7.06
CA ALA A 123 8.99 -8.64 6.44
C ALA A 123 10.12 -8.75 7.49
N ALA A 124 9.88 -8.28 8.72
CA ALA A 124 10.78 -8.44 9.86
C ALA A 124 10.65 -9.80 10.58
N GLY A 125 9.77 -10.70 10.11
CA GLY A 125 9.58 -12.04 10.68
C GLY A 125 8.49 -12.14 11.74
N CYS A 126 7.77 -11.06 12.04
CA CYS A 126 6.66 -11.06 13.00
C CYS A 126 5.34 -11.37 12.29
N ASP A 127 4.75 -12.54 12.56
CA ASP A 127 3.42 -12.90 12.05
C ASP A 127 2.40 -13.02 13.20
N ALA A 128 1.74 -11.89 13.50
CA ALA A 128 0.77 -11.79 14.59
C ALA A 128 -0.38 -12.81 14.49
N ALA A 129 -0.75 -13.25 13.28
CA ALA A 129 -1.80 -14.25 13.10
C ALA A 129 -1.34 -15.62 13.57
N LYS A 130 -0.09 -16.01 13.25
CA LYS A 130 0.51 -17.26 13.73
C LYS A 130 0.69 -17.24 15.24
N GLU A 131 1.17 -16.13 15.79
CA GLU A 131 1.37 -15.99 17.23
C GLU A 131 0.04 -16.13 18.00
N LEU A 132 -1.03 -15.50 17.50
CA LEU A 132 -2.36 -15.64 18.08
C LEU A 132 -2.91 -17.07 17.96
N ASP A 133 -2.76 -17.71 16.80
CA ASP A 133 -3.19 -19.10 16.59
C ASP A 133 -2.48 -20.07 17.54
N GLU A 134 -1.16 -19.91 17.73
CA GLU A 134 -0.42 -20.68 18.73
C GLU A 134 -0.92 -20.45 20.17
N GLN A 135 -1.22 -19.20 20.54
CA GLN A 135 -1.76 -18.88 21.85
C GLN A 135 -3.14 -19.49 22.08
N LEU A 136 -4.02 -19.45 21.08
CA LEU A 136 -5.36 -20.05 21.14
C LEU A 136 -5.28 -21.58 21.27
N LYS A 137 -4.41 -22.23 20.49
CA LYS A 137 -4.17 -23.69 20.59
C LYS A 137 -3.65 -24.09 21.96
N ARG A 138 -2.72 -23.32 22.55
CA ARG A 138 -2.20 -23.58 23.90
C ARG A 138 -3.29 -23.45 24.97
N ARG A 139 -4.21 -22.49 24.84
CA ARG A 139 -5.33 -22.32 25.78
C ARG A 139 -6.40 -23.40 25.64
N ALA A 140 -6.61 -23.94 24.44
CA ALA A 140 -7.60 -25.00 24.20
C ALA A 140 -7.14 -26.38 24.72
N LEU A 141 -5.84 -26.54 24.97
CA LEU A 141 -5.23 -27.77 25.51
C LEU A 141 -5.02 -27.73 27.04
N ALA A 142 -5.38 -26.61 27.70
CA ALA A 142 -5.31 -26.40 29.14
C ALA A 142 -6.71 -26.45 29.76
#